data_AF-A0A177BSY0-F1
#
_entry.id   AF-A0A177BSY0-F1
#
_cell.length_a   1.000
_cell.length_b   1.000
_cell.length_c   1.000
_cell.angle_alpha   90.00
_cell.angle_beta   90.00
_cell.angle_gamma   90.00
#
_symmetry.space_group_name_H-M   'P 1'
#
loop_
_entity.id
_entity.type
_entity.pdbx_description
1 polymer ?
#
loop_
_entity_poly.entity_id
_entity_poly.type
_entity_poly.pdbx_seq_one_letter_code
_entity_poly.pdbx_strand_id
1 'polypeptide(L)'
;MGSYQTKRVREDLMKLAFGPIARRNDNLSQSLHSMSLSRDVGAPVAVGAEDLGFKKRHDMLGLRVDLEKARQRGKKEIRLIKAQIKNLIKTLSHLKLQEKMVAYFEHRAWIDTMRPQLILSAFEATGIWPLNPQRILDRFHQSTPSCRDTPNSDTSALSASDWRKINQLLKAVVGVGGDSQAKKLSQTVHHITIQKQLLDEENKHLREALLTKKRRSKKGRPLPLDQSYGGAIFWSPSKVQRARDLEHQLDQVEKQKERQQADQIEARRANQLLNARLAEERRVARVADREARRRQRADAAIQRRLINRPAGPNNNTNDRSR
;
A
#
# COMPACT_ATOMS: atom_id res chain seq x y z
N MET A 1 -12.27 1.68 -23.04
CA MET A 1 -12.63 2.33 -24.31
C MET A 1 -12.68 3.82 -24.06
N GLY A 2 -11.64 4.57 -24.43
CA GLY A 2 -11.63 6.02 -24.29
C GLY A 2 -12.64 6.63 -25.27
N SER A 3 -13.57 7.45 -24.78
CA SER A 3 -14.52 8.18 -25.64
C SER A 3 -13.79 9.28 -26.41
N TYR A 4 -13.96 9.30 -27.73
CA TYR A 4 -13.37 10.22 -28.74
C TYR A 4 -13.76 11.69 -28.62
N GLN A 5 -14.36 12.09 -27.50
CA GLN A 5 -15.04 13.37 -27.39
C GLN A 5 -14.19 14.32 -26.55
N THR A 6 -13.97 15.52 -27.08
CA THR A 6 -13.40 16.63 -26.32
C THR A 6 -14.41 17.01 -25.23
N LYS A 7 -14.18 16.47 -24.03
CA LYS A 7 -15.04 16.71 -22.87
C LYS A 7 -14.91 18.18 -22.47
N ARG A 8 -15.91 19.00 -22.84
CA ARG A 8 -16.03 20.38 -22.35
C ARG A 8 -16.45 20.42 -20.87
N VAL A 9 -17.24 19.45 -20.43
CA VAL A 9 -17.62 19.26 -19.03
C VAL A 9 -16.93 17.98 -18.52
N ARG A 10 -15.90 18.08 -17.68
CA ARG A 10 -15.11 16.90 -17.23
C ARG A 10 -15.51 16.38 -15.86
N GLU A 11 -15.81 17.27 -14.93
CA GLU A 11 -16.07 16.94 -13.53
C GLU A 11 -17.33 17.68 -13.06
N ASP A 12 -18.10 17.03 -12.18
CA ASP A 12 -19.23 17.66 -11.52
C ASP A 12 -18.69 18.64 -10.48
N LEU A 13 -18.47 19.89 -10.92
CA LEU A 13 -17.92 20.96 -10.08
C LEU A 13 -18.75 21.17 -8.81
N MET A 14 -20.05 20.85 -8.82
CA MET A 14 -20.89 20.94 -7.63
C MET A 14 -20.52 19.87 -6.61
N LYS A 15 -20.25 18.64 -7.05
CA LYS A 15 -19.73 17.59 -6.16
C LYS A 15 -18.31 17.89 -5.67
N LEU A 16 -17.45 18.46 -6.52
CA LEU A 16 -16.10 18.86 -6.12
C LEU A 16 -16.09 19.99 -5.10
N ALA A 17 -16.95 20.99 -5.29
CA ALA A 17 -17.00 22.17 -4.42
C ALA A 17 -17.79 21.93 -3.13
N PHE A 18 -18.87 21.14 -3.16
CA PHE A 18 -19.82 21.01 -2.05
C PHE A 18 -19.95 19.59 -1.50
N GLY A 19 -19.24 18.61 -2.05
CA GLY A 19 -19.20 17.24 -1.56
C GLY A 19 -20.61 16.63 -1.38
N PRO A 20 -20.94 16.07 -0.20
CA PRO A 20 -22.24 15.44 0.06
C PRO A 20 -23.42 16.41 0.13
N ILE A 21 -23.17 17.73 0.18
CA ILE A 21 -24.21 18.78 0.19
C ILE A 21 -24.72 19.06 -1.24
N ALA A 22 -23.95 18.68 -2.27
CA ALA A 22 -24.39 18.75 -3.65
C ALA A 22 -25.65 17.88 -3.83
N ARG A 23 -26.78 18.50 -4.22
CA ARG A 23 -28.02 17.77 -4.55
C ARG A 23 -27.73 16.68 -5.59
N ARG A 24 -28.45 15.55 -5.50
CA ARG A 24 -28.33 14.39 -6.42
C ARG A 24 -28.84 14.73 -7.83
N ASN A 25 -28.13 15.57 -8.56
CA ASN A 25 -28.41 15.95 -9.94
C ASN A 25 -27.53 15.17 -10.94
N ASP A 26 -27.15 13.96 -10.59
CA ASP A 26 -26.26 13.09 -11.38
C ASP A 26 -26.79 12.88 -12.80
N ASN A 27 -28.11 12.75 -12.96
CA ASN A 27 -28.76 12.57 -14.26
C ASN A 27 -28.66 13.83 -15.14
N LEU A 28 -28.80 15.02 -14.54
CA LEU A 28 -28.66 16.29 -15.26
C LEU A 28 -27.21 16.52 -15.65
N SER A 29 -26.27 16.23 -14.74
CA SER A 29 -24.84 16.30 -15.00
C SER A 29 -24.42 15.31 -16.11
N GLN A 30 -24.95 14.08 -16.08
CA GLN A 30 -24.75 13.10 -17.16
C GLN A 30 -25.37 13.55 -18.49
N SER A 31 -26.55 14.17 -18.46
CA SER A 31 -27.21 14.71 -19.66
C SER A 31 -26.40 15.87 -20.26
N LEU A 32 -26.01 16.86 -19.46
CA LEU A 32 -25.16 17.98 -19.88
C LEU A 32 -23.78 17.49 -20.34
N HIS A 33 -23.21 16.51 -19.64
CA HIS A 33 -21.99 15.83 -20.07
C HIS A 33 -22.19 15.26 -21.47
N SER A 34 -23.25 14.48 -21.69
CA SER A 34 -23.56 13.85 -22.98
C SER A 34 -23.83 14.83 -24.13
N MET A 35 -24.50 15.95 -23.83
CA MET A 35 -24.78 17.01 -24.80
C MET A 35 -23.53 17.83 -25.14
N SER A 36 -22.62 17.99 -24.17
CA SER A 36 -21.35 18.70 -24.37
C SER A 36 -20.33 17.90 -25.19
N LEU A 37 -20.63 16.64 -25.51
CA LEU A 37 -19.81 15.79 -26.36
C LEU A 37 -20.01 16.15 -27.83
N SER A 38 -19.56 17.36 -28.23
CA SER A 38 -19.43 17.71 -29.64
C SER A 38 -18.44 16.75 -30.31
N ARG A 39 -18.88 16.06 -31.37
CA ARG A 39 -18.02 15.20 -32.20
C ARG A 39 -17.05 16.10 -32.98
N ASP A 40 -15.78 15.72 -33.02
CA ASP A 40 -14.86 16.35 -33.98
C ASP A 40 -15.27 15.91 -35.39
N VAL A 41 -15.60 16.88 -36.24
CA VAL A 41 -16.15 16.67 -37.59
C VAL A 41 -15.20 15.85 -38.46
N GLY A 42 -13.89 15.91 -38.20
CA GLY A 42 -12.87 15.20 -38.96
C GLY A 42 -12.41 13.85 -38.37
N ALA A 43 -12.94 13.42 -37.22
CA ALA A 43 -12.45 12.21 -36.57
C ALA A 43 -12.81 10.92 -37.34
N PRO A 44 -11.86 9.99 -37.54
CA PRO A 44 -12.16 8.69 -38.18
C PRO A 44 -13.12 7.85 -37.32
N VAL A 45 -14.37 7.68 -37.78
CA VAL A 45 -15.39 6.86 -37.09
C VAL A 45 -15.55 5.48 -37.74
N ALA A 46 -15.37 5.41 -39.06
CA ALA A 46 -15.47 4.18 -39.83
C ALA A 46 -14.34 4.11 -40.86
N VAL A 47 -14.00 2.86 -41.22
CA VAL A 47 -13.06 2.58 -42.30
C VAL A 47 -13.77 2.80 -43.63
N GLY A 48 -13.23 3.67 -44.49
CA GLY A 48 -13.82 3.97 -45.80
C GLY A 48 -13.72 2.78 -46.74
N ALA A 49 -14.49 2.79 -47.84
CA ALA A 49 -14.47 1.69 -48.81
C ALA A 49 -13.07 1.45 -49.41
N GLU A 50 -12.28 2.52 -49.54
CA GLU A 50 -10.92 2.54 -50.08
C GLU A 50 -9.91 1.82 -49.17
N ASP A 51 -10.14 1.87 -47.85
CA ASP A 51 -9.23 1.30 -46.84
C ASP A 51 -9.44 -0.20 -46.61
N LEU A 52 -10.43 -0.80 -47.29
CA LEU A 52 -10.76 -2.20 -47.21
C LEU A 52 -9.82 -3.07 -48.08
N GLY A 53 -8.64 -2.56 -48.44
CA GLY A 53 -7.60 -3.30 -49.18
C GLY A 53 -7.20 -4.62 -48.51
N PHE A 54 -7.36 -4.71 -47.18
CA PHE A 54 -7.13 -5.94 -46.44
C PHE A 54 -8.09 -7.10 -46.82
N LYS A 55 -9.19 -6.83 -47.54
CA LYS A 55 -10.06 -7.86 -48.11
C LYS A 55 -9.36 -8.70 -49.18
N LYS A 56 -8.25 -8.21 -49.75
CA LYS A 56 -7.43 -8.92 -50.75
C LYS A 56 -6.31 -9.75 -50.15
N ARG A 57 -6.16 -9.80 -48.83
CA ARG A 57 -5.11 -10.59 -48.15
C ARG A 57 -5.29 -12.09 -48.39
N HIS A 58 -4.18 -12.82 -48.35
CA HIS A 58 -4.14 -14.23 -48.71
C HIS A 58 -4.98 -15.12 -47.78
N ASP A 59 -5.05 -14.80 -46.48
CA ASP A 59 -5.91 -15.44 -45.50
C ASP A 59 -7.42 -15.28 -45.81
N MET A 60 -7.83 -14.08 -46.21
CA MET A 60 -9.19 -13.78 -46.66
C MET A 60 -9.55 -14.50 -47.97
N LEU A 61 -8.59 -14.60 -48.90
CA LEU A 61 -8.76 -15.35 -50.15
C LEU A 61 -8.85 -16.86 -49.88
N GLY A 62 -8.00 -17.39 -49.00
CA GLY A 62 -8.04 -18.79 -48.55
C GLY A 62 -9.40 -19.15 -47.95
N LEU A 63 -9.90 -18.35 -47.01
CA LEU A 63 -11.23 -18.57 -46.40
C LEU A 63 -12.38 -18.48 -47.42
N ARG A 64 -12.23 -17.69 -48.49
CA ARG A 64 -13.22 -17.63 -49.59
C ARG A 64 -13.20 -18.89 -50.44
N VAL A 65 -12.01 -19.40 -50.76
CA VAL A 65 -11.86 -20.69 -51.47
C VAL A 65 -12.37 -21.84 -50.60
N ASP A 66 -12.09 -21.82 -49.30
CA ASP A 66 -12.60 -22.81 -48.36
C ASP A 66 -14.12 -22.73 -48.21
N LEU A 67 -14.69 -21.52 -48.27
CA LEU A 67 -16.14 -21.32 -48.31
C LEU A 67 -16.76 -21.97 -49.55
N GLU A 68 -16.10 -21.89 -50.70
CA GLU A 68 -16.54 -22.54 -51.95
C GLU A 68 -16.47 -24.07 -51.82
N LYS A 69 -15.38 -24.61 -51.28
CA LYS A 69 -15.23 -26.06 -51.00
C LYS A 69 -16.24 -26.57 -49.98
N ALA A 70 -16.56 -25.78 -48.96
CA ALA A 70 -17.51 -26.14 -47.90
C ALA A 70 -18.97 -26.19 -48.40
N ARG A 71 -19.29 -25.61 -49.57
CA ARG A 71 -20.62 -25.77 -50.20
C ARG A 71 -20.96 -27.24 -50.45
N GLN A 72 -19.95 -28.07 -50.69
CA GLN A 72 -20.09 -29.51 -50.94
C GLN A 72 -20.13 -30.34 -49.65
N ARG A 73 -19.70 -29.79 -48.51
CA ARG A 73 -19.50 -30.54 -47.25
C ARG A 73 -20.64 -30.35 -46.23
N GLY A 74 -21.44 -29.29 -46.36
CA GLY A 74 -22.69 -29.11 -45.64
C GLY A 74 -22.87 -27.77 -44.91
N LYS A 75 -24.10 -27.49 -44.44
CA LYS A 75 -24.49 -26.18 -43.89
C LYS A 75 -23.71 -25.73 -42.66
N LYS A 76 -23.18 -26.66 -41.84
CA LYS A 76 -22.44 -26.34 -40.61
C LYS A 76 -21.08 -25.72 -40.90
N GLU A 77 -20.31 -26.31 -41.81
CA GLU A 77 -18.99 -25.80 -42.21
C GLU A 77 -19.08 -24.43 -42.88
N ILE A 78 -20.09 -24.23 -43.75
CA ILE A 78 -20.38 -22.93 -44.36
C ILE A 78 -20.63 -21.85 -43.30
N ARG A 79 -21.38 -22.15 -42.23
CA ARG A 79 -21.64 -21.19 -41.14
C ARG A 79 -20.34 -20.85 -40.39
N LEU A 80 -19.51 -21.85 -40.12
CA LEU A 80 -18.24 -21.66 -39.42
C LEU A 80 -17.29 -20.77 -40.23
N ILE A 81 -17.10 -21.05 -41.50
CA ILE A 81 -16.21 -20.26 -42.38
C ILE A 81 -16.77 -18.84 -42.57
N LYS A 82 -18.08 -18.67 -42.73
CA LYS A 82 -18.71 -17.33 -42.75
C LYS A 82 -18.47 -16.56 -41.45
N ALA A 83 -18.57 -17.22 -40.30
CA ALA A 83 -18.30 -16.60 -39.01
C ALA A 83 -16.83 -16.19 -38.88
N GLN A 84 -15.90 -17.03 -39.34
CA GLN A 84 -14.47 -16.72 -39.38
C GLN A 84 -14.18 -15.51 -40.27
N ILE A 85 -14.71 -15.47 -41.50
CA ILE A 85 -14.57 -14.32 -42.40
C ILE A 85 -15.14 -13.05 -41.74
N LYS A 86 -16.32 -13.13 -41.14
CA LYS A 86 -16.96 -11.97 -40.47
C LYS A 86 -16.11 -11.46 -39.30
N ASN A 87 -15.58 -12.37 -38.48
CA ASN A 87 -14.71 -12.01 -37.37
C ASN A 87 -13.42 -11.35 -37.86
N LEU A 88 -12.80 -11.91 -38.90
CA LEU A 88 -11.56 -11.39 -39.46
C LEU A 88 -11.77 -10.01 -40.11
N ILE A 89 -12.86 -9.80 -40.86
CA ILE A 89 -13.22 -8.46 -41.36
C ILE A 89 -13.40 -7.49 -40.19
N LYS A 90 -14.12 -7.90 -39.13
CA LYS A 90 -14.36 -7.03 -37.96
C LYS A 90 -13.06 -6.63 -37.26
N THR A 91 -12.14 -7.58 -37.06
CA THR A 91 -10.86 -7.31 -36.40
C THR A 91 -9.95 -6.45 -37.28
N LEU A 92 -9.84 -6.73 -38.57
CA LEU A 92 -9.01 -5.94 -39.49
C LEU A 92 -9.57 -4.53 -39.70
N SER A 93 -10.89 -4.37 -39.80
CA SER A 93 -11.52 -3.04 -39.78
C SER A 93 -11.21 -2.29 -38.48
N HIS A 94 -11.28 -2.98 -37.33
CA HIS A 94 -10.97 -2.34 -36.06
C HIS A 94 -9.51 -1.88 -35.98
N LEU A 95 -8.56 -2.73 -36.37
CA LEU A 95 -7.13 -2.39 -36.40
C LEU A 95 -6.85 -1.23 -37.35
N LYS A 96 -7.46 -1.23 -38.55
CA LYS A 96 -7.29 -0.13 -39.49
C LYS A 96 -7.86 1.18 -38.97
N LEU A 97 -8.99 1.13 -38.27
CA LEU A 97 -9.56 2.29 -37.60
C LEU A 97 -8.62 2.82 -36.52
N GLN A 98 -8.03 1.94 -35.71
CA GLN A 98 -7.06 2.33 -34.69
C GLN A 98 -5.83 3.01 -35.29
N GLU A 99 -5.27 2.48 -36.38
CA GLU A 99 -4.15 3.10 -37.09
C GLU A 99 -4.51 4.51 -37.58
N LYS A 100 -5.68 4.68 -38.20
CA LYS A 100 -6.17 5.99 -38.64
C LYS A 100 -6.39 6.96 -37.49
N MET A 101 -6.89 6.47 -36.37
CA MET A 101 -7.08 7.31 -35.20
C MET A 101 -5.76 7.80 -34.64
N VAL A 102 -4.76 6.92 -34.51
CA VAL A 102 -3.43 7.30 -34.02
C VAL A 102 -2.85 8.38 -34.91
N ALA A 103 -2.84 8.17 -36.23
CA ALA A 103 -2.36 9.16 -37.19
C ALA A 103 -3.13 10.49 -37.10
N TYR A 104 -4.46 10.44 -36.95
CA TYR A 104 -5.29 11.63 -36.78
C TYR A 104 -4.93 12.41 -35.50
N PHE A 105 -4.76 11.70 -34.37
CA PHE A 105 -4.41 12.35 -33.10
C PHE A 105 -3.00 12.92 -33.11
N GLU A 106 -2.03 12.20 -33.68
CA GLU A 106 -0.67 12.71 -33.85
C GLU A 106 -0.65 13.97 -34.71
N HIS A 107 -1.34 13.94 -35.85
CA HIS A 107 -1.45 15.11 -36.73
C HIS A 107 -2.18 16.28 -36.05
N ARG A 108 -3.28 16.02 -35.34
CA ARG A 108 -4.05 17.07 -34.65
C ARG A 108 -3.25 17.68 -33.49
N ALA A 109 -2.60 16.84 -32.68
CA ALA A 109 -1.72 17.30 -31.61
C ALA A 109 -0.53 18.09 -32.17
N TRP A 110 0.06 17.64 -33.28
CA TRP A 110 1.12 18.36 -33.97
C TRP A 110 0.66 19.74 -34.44
N ILE A 111 -0.49 19.86 -35.11
CA ILE A 111 -1.04 21.17 -35.51
C ILE A 111 -1.31 22.08 -34.30
N ASP A 112 -1.85 21.52 -33.21
CA ASP A 112 -2.19 22.31 -32.03
C ASP A 112 -0.95 22.78 -31.25
N THR A 113 0.14 21.99 -31.26
CA THR A 113 1.40 22.32 -30.58
C THR A 113 2.33 23.19 -31.44
N MET A 114 2.46 22.89 -32.74
CA MET A 114 3.35 23.56 -33.68
C MET A 114 2.75 24.86 -34.23
N ARG A 115 2.07 25.64 -33.38
CA ARG A 115 1.61 26.97 -33.73
C ARG A 115 2.78 27.94 -33.61
N PRO A 116 2.98 28.86 -34.58
CA PRO A 116 4.07 29.83 -34.52
C PRO A 116 4.14 30.59 -33.20
N GLN A 117 2.99 30.95 -32.63
CA GLN A 117 2.89 31.66 -31.34
C GLN A 117 3.40 30.83 -30.17
N LEU A 118 3.05 29.53 -30.12
CA LEU A 118 3.50 28.63 -29.04
C LEU A 118 5.00 28.37 -29.15
N ILE A 119 5.49 28.15 -30.37
CA ILE A 119 6.91 27.97 -30.64
C ILE A 119 7.69 29.21 -30.17
N LEU A 120 7.28 30.40 -30.60
CA LEU A 120 7.90 31.66 -30.15
C LEU A 120 7.84 31.80 -28.63
N SER A 121 6.70 31.53 -28.00
CA SER A 121 6.56 31.60 -26.54
C SER A 121 7.48 30.62 -25.79
N ALA A 122 7.76 29.44 -26.37
CA ALA A 122 8.65 28.45 -25.78
C ALA A 122 10.11 28.90 -25.83
N PHE A 123 10.55 29.49 -26.95
CA PHE A 123 11.88 30.09 -27.07
C PHE A 123 12.04 31.34 -26.21
N GLU A 124 10.98 32.14 -26.12
CA GLU A 124 10.94 33.30 -25.25
C GLU A 124 11.10 32.83 -23.80
N ALA A 125 10.37 31.77 -23.41
CA ALA A 125 10.39 31.20 -22.06
C ALA A 125 11.77 30.73 -21.60
N THR A 126 12.55 30.15 -22.51
CA THR A 126 13.93 29.75 -22.25
C THR A 126 14.92 30.91 -22.33
N GLY A 127 14.48 32.11 -22.76
CA GLY A 127 15.37 33.26 -22.93
C GLY A 127 16.42 33.05 -24.03
N ILE A 128 16.23 32.05 -24.90
CA ILE A 128 17.12 31.76 -26.04
C ILE A 128 16.81 32.71 -27.18
N TRP A 129 15.51 32.94 -27.47
CA TRP A 129 15.08 33.88 -28.49
C TRP A 129 13.78 34.59 -28.09
N PRO A 130 13.78 35.94 -27.99
CA PRO A 130 14.94 36.83 -28.04
C PRO A 130 15.93 36.51 -26.91
N LEU A 131 17.23 36.75 -27.14
CA LEU A 131 18.29 36.43 -26.17
C LEU A 131 18.09 37.27 -24.90
N ASN A 132 17.53 36.66 -23.86
CA ASN A 132 17.26 37.30 -22.58
C ASN A 132 17.46 36.30 -21.42
N PRO A 133 18.70 36.17 -20.92
CA PRO A 133 19.03 35.29 -19.80
C PRO A 133 18.31 35.64 -18.50
N GLN A 134 17.91 36.91 -18.31
CA GLN A 134 17.24 37.36 -17.09
C GLN A 134 15.94 36.60 -16.85
N ARG A 135 15.24 36.18 -17.90
CA ARG A 135 14.00 35.40 -17.74
C ARG A 135 14.20 34.05 -17.03
N ILE A 136 15.36 33.43 -17.17
CA ILE A 136 15.71 32.23 -16.40
C ILE A 136 16.07 32.64 -14.96
N LEU A 137 16.89 33.68 -14.81
CA LEU A 137 17.35 34.15 -13.51
C LEU A 137 16.19 34.62 -12.62
N ASP A 138 15.19 35.30 -13.19
CA ASP A 138 13.98 35.75 -12.50
C ASP A 138 13.19 34.60 -11.86
N ARG A 139 13.23 33.39 -12.45
CA ARG A 139 12.59 32.20 -11.85
C ARG A 139 13.25 31.78 -10.55
N PHE A 140 14.54 32.08 -10.38
CA PHE A 140 15.31 31.82 -9.17
C PHE A 140 15.32 33.02 -8.22
N HIS A 141 15.03 34.22 -8.73
CA HIS A 141 14.85 35.44 -7.94
C HIS A 141 13.41 35.65 -7.44
N GLN A 142 12.45 34.82 -7.88
CA GLN A 142 11.18 34.67 -7.20
C GLN A 142 11.46 34.18 -5.79
N SER A 143 11.66 35.15 -4.90
CA SER A 143 11.46 35.01 -3.47
C SER A 143 10.15 34.27 -3.34
N THR A 144 10.22 33.08 -2.78
CA THR A 144 9.05 32.34 -2.30
C THR A 144 8.05 33.37 -1.78
N PRO A 145 6.78 33.35 -2.23
CA PRO A 145 5.81 34.29 -1.68
C PRO A 145 5.91 34.13 -0.18
N SER A 146 6.27 35.23 0.50
CA SER A 146 6.34 35.29 1.95
C SER A 146 5.07 34.64 2.44
N CYS A 147 5.23 33.42 2.97
CA CYS A 147 4.19 32.74 3.68
C CYS A 147 3.92 33.66 4.85
N ARG A 148 2.83 34.42 4.73
CA ARG A 148 2.32 35.29 5.79
C ARG A 148 2.36 34.50 7.08
N ASP A 149 3.10 35.05 8.03
CA ASP A 149 2.88 34.93 9.46
C ASP A 149 2.70 33.50 9.98
N THR A 150 3.80 32.75 10.05
CA THR A 150 3.99 31.82 11.16
C THR A 150 5.05 32.40 12.09
N PRO A 151 4.68 32.88 13.28
CA PRO A 151 5.63 33.33 14.29
C PRO A 151 6.60 32.19 14.58
N ASN A 152 7.90 32.52 14.65
CA ASN A 152 9.00 31.69 15.14
C ASN A 152 8.50 30.57 16.08
N SER A 153 8.34 29.37 15.53
CA SER A 153 8.23 28.16 16.35
C SER A 153 9.61 27.54 16.36
N ASP A 154 10.44 28.03 17.27
CA ASP A 154 11.76 27.51 17.65
C ASP A 154 11.70 26.10 18.29
N THR A 155 10.76 25.26 17.89
CA THR A 155 10.47 23.96 18.50
C THR A 155 10.12 22.87 17.49
N SER A 156 10.50 23.01 16.22
CA SER A 156 10.54 21.85 15.33
C SER A 156 11.88 21.13 15.53
N ALA A 157 11.82 19.98 16.22
CA ALA A 157 12.98 19.12 16.43
C ALA A 157 13.69 18.91 15.09
N LEU A 158 14.96 19.30 15.01
CA LEU A 158 15.78 19.13 13.82
C LEU A 158 15.71 17.66 13.40
N SER A 159 14.98 17.37 12.33
CA SER A 159 14.95 16.01 11.81
C SER A 159 16.36 15.66 11.41
N ALA A 160 16.91 14.60 12.02
CA ALA A 160 18.27 14.14 11.77
C ALA A 160 18.54 13.80 10.28
N SER A 161 17.49 13.71 9.45
CA SER A 161 17.59 13.53 8.00
C SER A 161 18.01 14.79 7.23
N ASP A 162 17.89 15.99 7.79
CA ASP A 162 17.98 17.24 7.02
C ASP A 162 19.38 17.86 7.14
N TRP A 163 20.38 17.21 6.56
CA TRP A 163 21.79 17.65 6.57
C TRP A 163 21.95 19.13 6.18
N ARG A 164 21.16 19.63 5.22
CA ARG A 164 21.23 21.04 4.78
C ARG A 164 20.88 22.03 5.89
N LYS A 165 19.86 21.73 6.70
CA LYS A 165 19.45 22.57 7.84
C LYS A 165 20.49 22.50 8.96
N ILE A 166 20.98 21.30 9.25
CA ILE A 166 22.04 21.07 10.24
C ILE A 166 23.33 21.83 9.84
N ASN A 167 23.72 21.78 8.57
CA ASN A 167 24.90 22.46 8.06
C ASN A 167 24.73 23.99 8.02
N GLN A 168 23.54 24.50 7.70
CA GLN A 168 23.25 25.94 7.79
C GLN A 168 23.40 26.44 9.24
N LEU A 169 22.84 25.72 10.21
CA LEU A 169 23.01 26.04 11.63
C LEU A 169 24.46 25.94 12.08
N LEU A 170 25.17 24.87 11.70
CA LEU A 170 26.57 24.69 12.03
C LEU A 170 27.43 25.85 11.47
N LYS A 171 27.18 26.27 10.23
CA LYS A 171 27.85 27.42 9.62
C LYS A 171 27.47 28.75 10.28
N ALA A 172 26.24 28.91 10.75
CA ALA A 172 25.82 30.09 11.49
C ALA A 172 26.53 30.19 12.86
N VAL A 173 26.73 29.06 13.54
CA VAL A 173 27.40 28.99 14.85
C VAL A 173 28.92 29.12 14.74
N VAL A 174 29.55 28.44 13.77
CA VAL A 174 31.02 28.35 13.66
C VAL A 174 31.60 29.39 12.67
N GLY A 175 30.76 30.02 11.84
CA GLY A 175 31.19 30.94 10.78
C GLY A 175 31.72 30.22 9.52
N VAL A 176 31.71 30.93 8.38
CA VAL A 176 32.20 30.42 7.09
C VAL A 176 33.73 30.41 7.09
N GLY A 177 34.32 29.35 7.63
CA GLY A 177 35.79 29.21 7.71
C GLY A 177 36.30 28.56 8.99
N GLY A 178 35.40 28.17 9.90
CA GLY A 178 35.66 27.67 11.24
C GLY A 178 36.78 26.64 11.44
N ASP A 179 37.15 26.49 12.71
CA ASP A 179 38.27 25.69 13.20
C ASP A 179 38.38 24.29 12.59
N SER A 180 39.61 23.76 12.51
CA SER A 180 39.85 22.41 11.94
C SER A 180 39.04 21.32 12.65
N GLN A 181 38.80 21.49 13.95
CA GLN A 181 37.96 20.59 14.75
C GLN A 181 36.48 20.67 14.37
N ALA A 182 35.97 21.88 14.09
CA ALA A 182 34.59 22.06 13.64
C ALA A 182 34.38 21.47 12.24
N LYS A 183 35.38 21.53 11.35
CA LYS A 183 35.35 20.85 10.05
C LYS A 183 35.30 19.34 10.20
N LYS A 184 36.10 18.76 11.11
CA LYS A 184 36.05 17.32 11.42
C LYS A 184 34.67 16.92 11.96
N LEU A 185 34.11 17.70 12.88
CA LEU A 185 32.75 17.48 13.41
C LEU A 185 31.68 17.58 12.32
N SER A 186 31.78 18.57 11.43
CA SER A 186 30.89 18.71 10.28
C SER A 186 30.90 17.46 9.39
N GLN A 187 32.09 16.90 9.14
CA GLN A 187 32.26 15.72 8.31
C GLN A 187 31.69 14.47 8.99
N THR A 188 31.90 14.29 10.29
CA THR A 188 31.34 13.15 11.03
C THR A 188 29.82 13.22 11.10
N VAL A 189 29.24 14.39 11.36
CA VAL A 189 27.79 14.59 11.37
C VAL A 189 27.20 14.33 9.98
N HIS A 190 27.86 14.79 8.91
CA HIS A 190 27.45 14.49 7.55
C HIS A 190 27.45 12.98 7.26
N HIS A 191 28.53 12.30 7.65
CA HIS A 191 28.68 10.86 7.48
C HIS A 191 27.57 10.08 8.21
N ILE A 192 27.32 10.40 9.48
CA ILE A 192 26.25 9.78 10.28
C ILE A 192 24.88 10.04 9.66
N THR A 193 24.65 11.26 9.15
CA THR A 193 23.37 11.61 8.49
C THR A 193 23.15 10.76 7.25
N ILE A 194 24.17 10.61 6.41
CA ILE A 194 24.10 9.75 5.20
C ILE A 194 23.87 8.29 5.59
N GLN A 195 24.61 7.77 6.58
CA GLN A 195 24.43 6.39 7.04
C GLN A 195 23.01 6.14 7.55
N LYS A 196 22.47 7.07 8.34
CA LYS A 196 21.10 6.98 8.86
C LYS A 196 20.06 6.97 7.74
N GLN A 197 20.22 7.84 6.73
CA GLN A 197 19.35 7.83 5.55
C GLN A 197 19.43 6.51 4.77
N LEU A 198 20.64 5.99 4.58
CA LEU A 198 20.85 4.73 3.87
C LEU A 198 20.17 3.56 4.60
N LEU A 199 20.33 3.50 5.92
CA LEU A 199 19.67 2.49 6.76
C LEU A 199 18.14 2.62 6.76
N ASP A 200 17.60 3.84 6.71
CA ASP A 200 16.16 4.07 6.63
C ASP A 200 15.58 3.54 5.31
N GLU A 201 16.23 3.86 4.17
CA GLU A 201 15.81 3.36 2.86
C GLU A 201 15.99 1.84 2.74
N GLU A 202 17.07 1.27 3.28
CA GLU A 202 17.26 -0.18 3.33
C GLU A 202 16.13 -0.85 4.12
N ASN A 203 15.81 -0.35 5.31
CA ASN A 203 14.70 -0.86 6.12
C ASN A 203 13.37 -0.78 5.38
N LYS A 204 13.12 0.31 4.66
CA LYS A 204 11.92 0.47 3.84
C LYS A 204 11.86 -0.56 2.72
N HIS A 205 12.93 -0.73 1.95
CA HIS A 205 13.00 -1.74 0.89
C HIS A 205 12.87 -3.17 1.43
N LEU A 206 13.45 -3.48 2.59
CA LEU A 206 13.29 -4.77 3.25
C LEU A 206 11.83 -5.02 3.65
N ARG A 207 11.14 -4.01 4.18
CA ARG A 207 9.70 -4.10 4.49
C ARG A 207 8.87 -4.33 3.23
N GLU A 208 9.15 -3.61 2.16
CA GLU A 208 8.47 -3.78 0.86
C GLU A 208 8.73 -5.16 0.24
N ALA A 209 9.97 -5.66 0.32
CA ALA A 209 10.35 -6.99 -0.13
C ALA A 209 9.61 -8.07 0.67
N LEU A 210 9.49 -7.89 1.99
CA LEU A 210 8.74 -8.80 2.87
C LEU A 210 7.25 -8.80 2.52
N LEU A 211 6.65 -7.63 2.30
CA LEU A 211 5.26 -7.52 1.83
C LEU A 211 5.06 -8.20 0.48
N THR A 212 5.98 -8.00 -0.46
CA THR A 212 5.96 -8.63 -1.78
C THR A 212 6.09 -10.15 -1.66
N LYS A 213 6.97 -10.65 -0.80
CA LYS A 213 7.10 -12.08 -0.50
C LYS A 213 5.84 -12.64 0.12
N LYS A 214 5.21 -11.94 1.08
CA LYS A 214 3.90 -12.31 1.64
C LYS A 214 2.82 -12.36 0.58
N ARG A 215 2.75 -11.37 -0.32
CA ARG A 215 1.82 -11.37 -1.47
C ARG A 215 2.08 -12.55 -2.40
N ARG A 216 3.35 -12.83 -2.73
CA ARG A 216 3.74 -13.99 -3.55
C ARG A 216 3.47 -15.33 -2.86
N SER A 217 3.54 -15.41 -1.54
CA SER A 217 3.20 -16.61 -0.76
C SER A 217 1.70 -16.89 -0.78
N LYS A 218 0.86 -15.87 -0.95
CA LYS A 218 -0.56 -16.00 -1.23
C LYS A 218 -0.81 -16.36 -2.71
N LYS A 219 -0.08 -17.34 -3.25
CA LYS A 219 -0.49 -17.93 -4.54
C LYS A 219 -1.92 -18.41 -4.36
N GLY A 220 -2.82 -17.99 -5.24
CA GLY A 220 -4.23 -18.38 -5.17
C GLY A 220 -4.32 -19.90 -5.10
N ARG A 221 -5.07 -20.42 -4.12
CA ARG A 221 -5.45 -21.83 -4.10
C ARG A 221 -6.25 -22.07 -5.39
N PRO A 222 -5.91 -23.08 -6.21
CA PRO A 222 -6.70 -23.38 -7.38
C PRO A 222 -8.10 -23.79 -6.93
N LEU A 223 -9.12 -23.28 -7.60
CA LEU A 223 -10.51 -23.61 -7.31
C LEU A 223 -10.67 -25.15 -7.37
N PRO A 224 -11.27 -25.79 -6.36
CA PRO A 224 -11.39 -27.25 -6.29
C PRO A 224 -12.39 -27.74 -7.35
N LEU A 225 -11.92 -27.84 -8.58
CA LEU A 225 -12.64 -28.40 -9.73
C LEU A 225 -12.12 -29.82 -9.97
N ASP A 226 -13.02 -30.76 -10.26
CA ASP A 226 -12.64 -32.14 -10.55
C ASP A 226 -11.64 -32.22 -11.71
N GLN A 227 -10.54 -32.94 -11.51
CA GLN A 227 -9.56 -33.20 -12.57
C GLN A 227 -10.06 -34.33 -13.48
N SER A 228 -10.15 -34.06 -14.78
CA SER A 228 -10.33 -35.07 -15.81
C SER A 228 -9.21 -34.98 -16.83
N TYR A 229 -8.84 -36.11 -17.41
CA TYR A 229 -7.59 -36.36 -18.11
C TYR A 229 -7.41 -35.47 -19.36
N GLY A 230 -6.44 -34.55 -19.32
CA GLY A 230 -5.60 -34.17 -20.48
C GLY A 230 -6.17 -33.27 -21.57
N GLY A 231 -7.30 -32.57 -21.39
CA GLY A 231 -7.89 -31.70 -22.42
C GLY A 231 -8.33 -30.31 -21.93
N ALA A 232 -8.62 -29.39 -22.85
CA ALA A 232 -9.26 -28.12 -22.53
C ALA A 232 -10.72 -28.36 -22.11
N ILE A 233 -11.05 -28.12 -20.84
CA ILE A 233 -12.38 -28.38 -20.26
C ILE A 233 -13.19 -27.09 -20.19
N PHE A 234 -14.42 -27.13 -20.71
CA PHE A 234 -15.41 -26.07 -20.52
C PHE A 234 -16.21 -26.31 -19.23
N TRP A 235 -16.11 -25.39 -18.28
CA TRP A 235 -16.87 -25.44 -17.03
C TRP A 235 -18.17 -24.64 -17.14
N SER A 236 -19.30 -25.26 -16.82
CA SER A 236 -20.57 -24.53 -16.72
C SER A 236 -20.58 -23.60 -15.49
N PRO A 237 -21.27 -22.45 -15.54
CA PRO A 237 -21.33 -21.49 -14.42
C PRO A 237 -21.72 -22.13 -13.08
N SER A 238 -22.68 -23.07 -13.08
CA SER A 238 -23.12 -23.77 -11.87
C SER A 238 -22.07 -24.71 -11.27
N LYS A 239 -21.12 -25.23 -12.06
CA LYS A 239 -19.99 -26.02 -11.53
C LYS A 239 -18.94 -25.11 -10.88
N VAL A 240 -18.65 -23.97 -11.50
CA VAL A 240 -17.73 -22.96 -10.93
C VAL A 240 -18.29 -22.41 -9.61
N GLN A 241 -19.59 -22.14 -9.54
CA GLN A 241 -20.21 -21.64 -8.32
C GLN A 241 -20.11 -22.66 -7.16
N ARG A 242 -20.41 -23.93 -7.41
CA ARG A 242 -20.25 -24.99 -6.40
C ARG A 242 -18.82 -25.10 -5.87
N ALA A 243 -17.83 -25.00 -6.75
CA ALA A 243 -16.43 -25.05 -6.32
C ALA A 243 -16.03 -23.83 -5.47
N ARG A 244 -16.61 -22.65 -5.71
CA ARG A 244 -16.45 -21.46 -4.84
C ARG A 244 -17.14 -21.62 -3.49
N ASP A 245 -18.34 -22.20 -3.49
CA ASP A 245 -19.07 -22.44 -2.24
C ASP A 245 -18.30 -23.43 -1.34
N LEU A 246 -17.70 -24.47 -1.94
CA LEU A 246 -16.81 -25.40 -1.24
C LEU A 246 -15.55 -24.72 -0.70
N GLU A 247 -14.89 -23.87 -1.49
CA GLU A 247 -13.73 -23.10 -1.02
C GLU A 247 -14.09 -22.23 0.19
N HIS A 248 -15.23 -21.54 0.14
CA HIS A 248 -15.72 -20.72 1.24
C HIS A 248 -16.01 -21.55 2.50
N GLN A 249 -16.58 -22.75 2.35
CA GLN A 249 -16.79 -23.67 3.48
C GLN A 249 -15.47 -24.12 4.10
N LEU A 250 -14.49 -24.52 3.29
CA LEU A 250 -13.17 -24.92 3.76
C LEU A 250 -12.47 -23.78 4.52
N ASP A 251 -12.54 -22.55 4.00
CA ASP A 251 -11.98 -21.37 4.67
C ASP A 251 -12.66 -21.09 6.02
N GLN A 252 -13.97 -21.31 6.13
CA GLN A 252 -14.66 -21.17 7.42
C GLN A 252 -14.21 -22.23 8.43
N VAL A 253 -14.06 -23.48 7.99
CA VAL A 253 -13.56 -24.57 8.83
C VAL A 253 -12.12 -24.30 9.29
N GLU A 254 -11.24 -23.85 8.38
CA GLU A 254 -9.85 -23.51 8.70
C GLU A 254 -9.78 -22.37 9.74
N LYS A 255 -10.57 -21.30 9.56
CA LYS A 255 -10.68 -20.21 10.54
C LYS A 255 -11.22 -20.68 11.89
N GLN A 256 -12.20 -21.57 11.91
CA GLN A 256 -12.69 -22.14 13.18
C GLN A 256 -11.61 -22.93 13.89
N LYS A 257 -10.82 -23.72 13.15
CA LYS A 257 -9.70 -24.49 13.71
C LYS A 257 -8.60 -23.57 14.26
N GLU A 258 -8.27 -22.49 13.56
CA GLU A 258 -7.31 -21.48 14.03
C GLU A 258 -7.79 -20.80 15.32
N ARG A 259 -9.07 -20.44 15.40
CA ARG A 259 -9.69 -19.89 16.63
C ARG A 259 -9.60 -20.87 17.78
N GLN A 260 -9.98 -22.13 17.56
CA GLN A 260 -9.88 -23.17 18.59
C GLN A 260 -8.44 -23.37 19.08
N GLN A 261 -7.44 -23.30 18.17
CA GLN A 261 -6.04 -23.39 18.56
C GLN A 261 -5.59 -22.17 19.38
N ALA A 262 -6.00 -20.97 19.00
CA ALA A 262 -5.70 -19.76 19.76
C ALA A 262 -6.30 -19.84 21.18
N ASP A 263 -7.58 -20.25 21.29
CA ASP A 263 -8.28 -20.43 22.56
C ASP A 263 -7.57 -21.48 23.44
N GLN A 264 -7.09 -22.58 22.85
CA GLN A 264 -6.32 -23.60 23.57
C GLN A 264 -4.98 -23.06 24.09
N ILE A 265 -4.27 -22.25 23.31
CA ILE A 265 -3.01 -21.63 23.73
C ILE A 265 -3.27 -20.65 24.87
N GLU A 266 -4.32 -19.84 24.77
CA GLU A 266 -4.71 -18.89 25.80
C GLU A 266 -5.11 -19.60 27.11
N ALA A 267 -5.94 -20.63 27.03
CA ALA A 267 -6.33 -21.45 28.18
C ALA A 267 -5.10 -22.10 28.86
N ARG A 268 -4.13 -22.59 28.07
CA ARG A 268 -2.87 -23.13 28.61
C ARG A 268 -2.07 -22.06 29.36
N ARG A 269 -1.95 -20.85 28.81
CA ARG A 269 -1.26 -19.73 29.47
C ARG A 269 -1.96 -19.32 30.75
N ALA A 270 -3.29 -19.22 30.73
CA ALA A 270 -4.09 -18.89 31.91
C ALA A 270 -3.92 -19.92 33.03
N ASN A 271 -3.95 -21.22 32.69
CA ASN A 271 -3.71 -22.31 33.63
C ASN A 271 -2.29 -22.29 34.21
N GLN A 272 -1.28 -22.00 33.39
CA GLN A 272 0.10 -21.85 33.87
C GLN A 272 0.22 -20.71 34.89
N LEU A 273 -0.40 -19.56 34.62
CA LEU A 273 -0.41 -18.41 35.53
C LEU A 273 -1.14 -18.74 36.85
N LEU A 274 -2.28 -19.40 36.77
CA LEU A 274 -3.06 -19.81 37.94
C LEU A 274 -2.26 -20.80 38.80
N ASN A 275 -1.64 -21.81 38.19
CA ASN A 275 -0.80 -22.77 38.91
C ASN A 275 0.43 -22.12 39.55
N ALA A 276 1.03 -21.13 38.88
CA ALA A 276 2.15 -20.36 39.45
C ALA A 276 1.70 -19.56 40.69
N ARG A 277 0.53 -18.92 40.65
CA ARG A 277 -0.05 -18.22 41.81
C ARG A 277 -0.30 -19.17 42.97
N LEU A 278 -0.96 -20.31 42.73
CA LEU A 278 -1.21 -21.32 43.74
C LEU A 278 0.09 -21.88 44.35
N ALA A 279 1.14 -22.06 43.54
CA ALA A 279 2.44 -22.51 44.02
C ALA A 279 3.10 -21.48 44.95
N GLU A 280 2.95 -20.18 44.65
CA GLU A 280 3.49 -19.10 45.46
C GLU A 280 2.73 -18.94 46.78
N GLU A 281 1.39 -19.02 46.75
CA GLU A 281 0.57 -19.06 47.98
C GLU A 281 0.97 -20.23 48.89
N ARG A 282 1.20 -21.42 48.31
CA ARG A 282 1.72 -22.59 49.05
C ARG A 282 3.13 -22.39 49.60
N ARG A 283 3.97 -21.57 48.96
CA ARG A 283 5.30 -21.23 49.48
C ARG A 283 5.19 -20.27 50.65
N VAL A 284 4.39 -19.22 50.52
CA VAL A 284 4.11 -18.24 51.59
C VAL A 284 3.51 -18.95 52.81
N ALA A 285 2.51 -19.81 52.63
CA ALA A 285 1.92 -20.59 53.72
C ALA A 285 2.95 -21.49 54.44
N ARG A 286 3.89 -22.11 53.70
CA ARG A 286 4.97 -22.92 54.29
C ARG A 286 5.97 -22.07 55.08
N VAL A 287 6.30 -20.87 54.62
CA VAL A 287 7.16 -19.94 55.35
C VAL A 287 6.47 -19.48 56.63
N ALA A 288 5.20 -19.10 56.54
CA ALA A 288 4.38 -18.70 57.68
C ALA A 288 4.26 -19.83 58.74
N ASP A 289 4.03 -21.08 58.33
CA ASP A 289 3.98 -22.23 59.26
C ASP A 289 5.34 -22.46 59.95
N ARG A 290 6.45 -22.35 59.20
CA ARG A 290 7.81 -22.45 59.78
C ARG A 290 8.07 -21.35 60.79
N GLU A 291 7.68 -20.12 60.50
CA GLU A 291 7.80 -18.99 61.42
C GLU A 291 6.93 -19.16 62.66
N ALA A 292 5.68 -19.60 62.51
CA ALA A 292 4.78 -19.90 63.62
C ALA A 292 5.37 -20.98 64.53
N ARG A 293 5.89 -22.08 63.97
CA ARG A 293 6.58 -23.13 64.74
C ARG A 293 7.84 -22.61 65.45
N ARG A 294 8.61 -21.72 64.82
CA ARG A 294 9.78 -21.08 65.45
C ARG A 294 9.37 -20.21 66.63
N ARG A 295 8.32 -19.39 66.49
CA ARG A 295 7.75 -18.57 67.57
C ARG A 295 7.27 -19.46 68.72
N GLN A 296 6.46 -20.48 68.43
CA GLN A 296 6.01 -21.45 69.44
C GLN A 296 7.17 -22.13 70.18
N ARG A 297 8.25 -22.52 69.48
CA ARG A 297 9.45 -23.08 70.11
C ARG A 297 10.18 -22.06 70.98
N ALA A 298 10.28 -20.81 70.54
CA ALA A 298 10.89 -19.73 71.31
C ALA A 298 10.06 -19.43 72.58
N ASP A 299 8.74 -19.31 72.45
CA ASP A 299 7.82 -19.09 73.57
C ASP A 299 7.87 -20.27 74.56
N ALA A 300 7.87 -21.51 74.06
CA ALA A 300 8.05 -22.70 74.91
C ALA A 300 9.42 -22.72 75.61
N ALA A 301 10.49 -22.26 74.97
CA ALA A 301 11.81 -22.14 75.59
C ALA A 301 11.85 -21.05 76.67
N ILE A 302 11.15 -19.92 76.47
CA ILE A 302 10.99 -18.86 77.48
C ILE A 302 10.19 -19.41 78.67
N GLN A 303 9.08 -20.10 78.42
CA GLN A 303 8.28 -20.75 79.48
C GLN A 303 9.10 -21.79 80.26
N ARG A 304 9.89 -22.63 79.59
CA ARG A 304 10.83 -23.56 80.23
C ARG A 304 11.88 -22.85 81.09
N ARG A 305 12.42 -21.72 80.62
CA ARG A 305 13.38 -20.90 81.40
C ARG A 305 12.74 -20.27 82.62
N LEU A 306 11.47 -19.86 82.55
CA LEU A 306 10.72 -19.33 83.69
C LEU A 306 10.46 -20.43 84.74
N ILE A 307 10.12 -21.65 84.30
CA ILE A 307 9.92 -22.81 85.19
C ILE A 307 11.24 -23.25 85.85
N ASN A 308 12.37 -23.19 85.13
CA ASN A 308 13.70 -23.57 85.64
C ASN A 308 14.49 -22.41 86.26
N ARG A 309 13.85 -21.27 86.56
CA ARG A 309 14.52 -20.12 87.20
C ARG A 309 14.83 -20.47 88.65
N PRO A 310 16.10 -20.52 89.09
CA PRO A 310 16.41 -20.79 90.50
C PRO A 310 15.90 -19.64 91.37
N ALA A 311 15.32 -19.98 92.52
CA ALA A 311 14.94 -19.03 93.55
C ALA A 311 16.17 -18.18 93.93
N GLY A 312 16.02 -16.84 93.85
CA GLY A 312 17.05 -15.91 94.27
C GLY A 312 17.41 -16.09 95.77
N PRO A 313 18.58 -15.60 96.20
CA PRO A 313 19.09 -15.84 97.53
C PRO A 313 18.12 -15.28 98.58
N ASN A 314 17.71 -16.17 99.49
CA ASN A 314 16.85 -15.84 100.61
C ASN A 314 17.68 -15.11 101.67
N ASN A 315 17.55 -13.79 101.74
CA ASN A 315 17.98 -13.03 102.90
C ASN A 315 17.09 -13.44 104.08
N ASN A 316 17.66 -14.18 105.03
CA ASN A 316 17.06 -14.34 106.35
C ASN A 316 18.10 -14.06 107.42
N THR A 317 18.02 -12.85 107.96
CA THR A 317 18.59 -12.43 109.25
C THR A 317 17.92 -13.19 110.38
N ASN A 318 18.71 -13.80 111.27
CA ASN A 318 18.48 -13.99 112.73
C ASN A 318 19.71 -14.75 113.28
N ASP A 319 20.59 -14.13 114.05
CA ASP A 319 20.46 -13.93 115.50
C ASP A 319 20.38 -15.25 116.29
N ARG A 320 21.48 -15.63 116.96
CA ARG A 320 21.52 -16.23 118.31
C ARG A 320 22.93 -16.61 118.76
N SER A 321 23.44 -15.83 119.72
CA SER A 321 24.03 -16.25 120.99
C SER A 321 24.84 -17.56 121.07
N ARG A 322 26.18 -17.45 121.18
CA ARG A 322 26.96 -17.68 122.40
C ARG A 322 28.43 -17.38 122.18
#